data_AF-A0A9D7T1G1-F1
#
_entry.id   AF-A0A9D7T1G1-F1
#
_cell.length_a   1.000
_cell.length_b   1.000
_cell.length_c   1.000
_cell.angle_alpha   90.00
_cell.angle_beta   90.00
_cell.angle_gamma   90.00
#
_symmetry.space_group_name_H-M   'P 1'
#
loop_
_entity.id
_entity.type
_entity.pdbx_description
1 polymer ?
#
loop_
_entity_poly.entity_id
_entity_poly.type
_entity_poly.pdbx_seq_one_letter_code
_entity_poly.pdbx_strand_id
1 'polypeptide(L)'
;MLFAFHYHCTAQMPPPGYERAKKIQEEQMKVSILDRDSLTLIDTVEIFDPTTYESETKIVNTRFSLRDYCLKYLGIGNADILLDRNPHTVIDPKTYGDITIRLNASGKLDTIPK
;
A
#
# COMPACT_ATOMS: atom_id res chain seq x y z
N MET A 1 -28.93 10.48 47.94
CA MET A 1 -29.66 9.70 46.92
C MET A 1 -28.65 9.30 45.85
N LEU A 2 -28.08 8.09 45.93
CA LEU A 2 -27.08 7.59 44.98
C LEU A 2 -27.80 6.92 43.82
N PHE A 3 -27.65 7.45 42.60
CA PHE A 3 -28.08 6.75 41.38
C PHE A 3 -26.94 5.88 40.88
N ALA A 4 -27.04 4.57 41.13
CA ALA A 4 -26.15 3.57 40.55
C ALA A 4 -26.60 3.27 39.11
N PHE A 5 -25.90 3.85 38.13
CA PHE A 5 -26.05 3.44 36.74
C PHE A 5 -25.49 2.02 36.57
N HIS A 6 -26.40 1.05 36.46
CA HIS A 6 -26.07 -0.30 36.04
C HIS A 6 -25.73 -0.26 34.54
N TYR A 7 -24.45 -0.37 34.20
CA TYR A 7 -24.03 -0.65 32.84
C TYR A 7 -24.42 -2.09 32.49
N HIS A 8 -25.51 -2.24 31.74
CA HIS A 8 -25.83 -3.50 31.09
C HIS A 8 -24.76 -3.81 30.05
N CYS A 9 -23.84 -4.72 30.42
CA CYS A 9 -22.98 -5.39 29.46
C CYS A 9 -23.86 -6.32 28.62
N THR A 10 -24.37 -5.83 27.50
CA THR A 10 -24.94 -6.69 26.48
C THR A 10 -23.78 -7.37 25.77
N ALA A 11 -23.51 -8.63 26.15
CA ALA A 11 -22.69 -9.53 25.35
C ALA A 11 -23.40 -9.74 24.01
N GLN A 12 -23.11 -8.88 23.04
CA GLN A 12 -23.65 -8.94 21.69
C GLN A 12 -23.15 -10.24 21.07
N MET A 13 -24.04 -11.21 20.85
CA MET A 13 -23.69 -12.45 20.15
C MET A 13 -23.06 -12.08 18.80
N PRO A 14 -21.92 -12.70 18.44
CA PRO A 14 -21.26 -12.40 17.18
C PRO A 14 -22.17 -12.77 16.00
N PRO A 15 -22.17 -11.98 14.92
CA PRO A 15 -23.02 -12.23 13.77
C PRO A 15 -22.68 -13.60 13.12
N PRO A 16 -23.65 -14.26 12.47
CA PRO A 16 -23.40 -15.51 11.77
C PRO A 16 -22.28 -15.32 10.72
N GLY A 17 -21.26 -16.18 10.76
CA GLY A 17 -20.07 -16.09 9.92
C GLY A 17 -18.91 -15.27 10.49
N TYR A 18 -19.04 -14.71 11.70
CA TYR A 18 -17.96 -13.96 12.37
C TYR A 18 -16.67 -14.77 12.53
N GLU A 19 -16.75 -16.04 12.93
CA GLU A 19 -15.56 -16.89 13.08
C GLU A 19 -14.82 -17.10 11.76
N ARG A 20 -15.57 -17.24 10.66
CA ARG A 20 -15.00 -17.36 9.31
C ARG A 20 -14.32 -16.06 8.90
N ALA A 21 -14.96 -14.92 9.12
CA ALA A 21 -14.39 -13.61 8.82
C ALA A 21 -13.13 -13.34 9.66
N LYS A 22 -13.16 -13.69 10.95
CA LYS A 22 -12.02 -13.56 11.85
C LYS A 22 -10.85 -14.43 11.42
N LYS A 23 -11.10 -15.69 11.05
CA LYS A 23 -10.06 -16.60 10.55
C LYS A 23 -9.42 -16.10 9.26
N ILE A 24 -10.24 -15.59 8.32
CA ILE A 24 -9.74 -14.95 7.09
C ILE A 24 -8.89 -13.73 7.42
N GLN A 25 -9.31 -12.91 8.39
CA GLN A 25 -8.57 -11.73 8.80
C GLN A 25 -7.24 -12.11 9.48
N GLU A 26 -7.23 -13.11 10.36
CA GLU A 26 -6.03 -13.64 10.98
C GLU A 26 -5.05 -14.22 9.95
N GLU A 27 -5.55 -14.93 8.94
CA GLU A 27 -4.74 -15.42 7.82
C GLU A 27 -4.16 -14.27 6.99
N GLN A 28 -4.93 -13.22 6.72
CA GLN A 28 -4.45 -12.01 6.03
C GLN A 28 -3.41 -11.23 6.84
N MET A 29 -3.49 -11.23 8.17
CA MET A 29 -2.50 -10.57 9.04
C MET A 29 -1.17 -11.34 9.15
N LYS A 30 -1.11 -12.61 8.74
CA LYS A 30 0.15 -13.37 8.69
C LYS A 30 1.07 -12.93 7.55
N VAL A 31 0.50 -12.29 6.53
CA VAL A 31 1.24 -11.78 5.37
C VAL A 31 1.84 -10.41 5.72
N SER A 32 3.07 -10.14 5.30
CA SER A 32 3.71 -8.84 5.53
C SER A 32 2.86 -7.72 4.95
N ILE A 33 2.81 -6.58 5.66
CA ILE A 33 2.09 -5.38 5.21
C ILE A 33 2.56 -4.95 3.82
N LEU A 34 3.85 -5.14 3.50
CA LEU A 34 4.44 -4.79 2.21
C LEU A 34 3.92 -5.67 1.05
N ASP A 35 3.47 -6.89 1.35
CA ASP A 35 2.98 -7.84 0.36
C ASP A 35 1.45 -7.78 0.25
N ARG A 36 0.76 -7.40 1.34
CA ARG A 36 -0.69 -7.21 1.36
C ARG A 36 -1.11 -5.91 0.67
N ASP A 37 -0.38 -4.84 0.92
CA ASP A 37 -0.72 -3.52 0.39
C ASP A 37 -0.13 -3.35 -1.01
N SER A 38 -0.87 -2.63 -1.87
CA SER A 38 -0.54 -2.48 -3.28
C SER A 38 -0.69 -1.04 -3.73
N LEU A 39 0.16 -0.63 -4.66
CA LEU A 39 0.08 0.64 -5.36
C LEU A 39 -0.39 0.41 -6.79
N THR A 40 -1.14 1.38 -7.32
CA THR A 40 -1.52 1.40 -8.74
C THR A 40 -0.69 2.47 -9.43
N LEU A 41 0.10 2.05 -10.40
CA LEU A 41 0.85 2.93 -11.28
C LEU A 41 0.01 3.16 -12.54
N ILE A 42 -0.24 4.43 -12.84
CA ILE A 42 -0.97 4.86 -14.03
C ILE A 42 0.06 5.44 -14.98
N ASP A 43 0.18 4.84 -16.15
CA ASP A 43 1.10 5.25 -17.19
C ASP A 43 0.34 5.61 -18.47
N THR A 44 0.91 6.48 -19.28
CA THR A 44 0.37 6.89 -20.59
C THR A 44 1.37 6.49 -21.65
N VAL A 45 0.98 5.50 -22.46
CA VAL A 45 1.81 4.97 -23.55
C VAL A 45 1.25 5.49 -24.87
N GLU A 46 2.09 6.15 -25.65
CA GLU A 46 1.78 6.53 -27.03
C GLU A 46 2.28 5.44 -27.98
N ILE A 47 1.36 4.84 -28.72
CA ILE A 47 1.65 3.82 -29.72
C ILE A 47 1.52 4.49 -31.08
N PHE A 48 2.64 4.63 -31.78
CA PHE A 48 2.69 5.16 -33.14
C PHE A 48 2.77 3.99 -34.13
N ASP A 49 1.82 3.91 -35.06
CA ASP A 49 1.90 2.97 -36.17
C ASP A 49 2.65 3.62 -37.35
N PRO A 50 3.86 3.15 -37.69
CA PRO A 50 4.65 3.72 -38.78
C PRO A 50 4.05 3.46 -40.19
N THR A 51 3.03 2.61 -40.31
CA THR A 51 2.40 2.23 -41.58
C THR A 51 1.21 3.13 -41.91
N THR A 52 0.36 3.40 -40.92
CA THR A 52 -0.84 4.25 -41.07
C THR A 52 -0.58 5.71 -40.66
N TYR A 53 0.56 6.00 -40.04
CA TYR A 53 0.90 7.31 -39.44
C TYR A 53 -0.10 7.77 -38.37
N GLU A 54 -0.83 6.83 -37.78
CA GLU A 54 -1.77 7.09 -36.70
C GLU A 54 -1.08 6.94 -35.34
N SER A 55 -1.45 7.81 -34.41
CA SER A 55 -1.01 7.78 -33.01
C SER A 55 -2.19 7.41 -32.11
N GLU A 56 -2.02 6.37 -31.30
CA GLU A 56 -3.00 5.97 -30.29
C GLU A 56 -2.41 6.14 -28.88
N THR A 57 -3.07 6.93 -28.04
CA THR A 57 -2.68 7.07 -26.62
C THR A 57 -3.46 6.08 -25.76
N LYS A 58 -2.75 5.21 -25.04
CA LYS A 58 -3.34 4.26 -24.09
C LYS A 58 -2.95 4.59 -22.66
N ILE A 59 -3.94 4.57 -21.77
CA ILE A 59 -3.72 4.66 -20.32
C ILE A 59 -3.60 3.23 -19.79
N VAL A 60 -2.44 2.90 -19.24
CA VAL A 60 -2.13 1.58 -18.69
C VAL A 60 -2.11 1.67 -17.17
N ASN A 61 -2.98 0.89 -16.53
CA ASN A 61 -3.05 0.79 -15.07
C ASN A 61 -2.40 -0.52 -14.62
N THR A 62 -1.24 -0.43 -13.97
CA THR A 62 -0.52 -1.61 -13.47
C THR A 62 -0.51 -1.60 -11.95
N ARG A 63 -0.90 -2.71 -11.33
CA ARG A 63 -0.92 -2.89 -9.88
C ARG A 63 0.35 -3.60 -9.43
N PHE A 64 1.06 -3.00 -8.48
CA PHE A 64 2.26 -3.55 -7.86
C PHE A 64 2.04 -3.75 -6.36
N SER A 65 2.66 -4.77 -5.77
CA SER A 65 2.81 -4.82 -4.31
C SER A 65 3.74 -3.68 -3.85
N LEU A 66 3.63 -3.23 -2.60
CA LEU A 66 4.58 -2.25 -2.06
C LEU A 66 6.02 -2.78 -2.11
N ARG A 67 6.21 -4.07 -1.82
CA ARG A 67 7.52 -4.74 -1.93
C ARG A 67 8.09 -4.65 -3.34
N ASP A 68 7.32 -5.03 -4.36
CA ASP A 68 7.74 -4.96 -5.75
C ASP A 68 8.06 -3.54 -6.18
N TYR A 69 7.25 -2.57 -5.77
CA TYR A 69 7.47 -1.17 -6.07
C TYR A 69 8.81 -0.68 -5.49
N CYS A 70 9.09 -1.03 -4.24
CA CYS A 70 10.34 -0.67 -3.56
C CYS A 70 11.58 -1.29 -4.24
N LEU A 71 11.50 -2.57 -4.60
CA LEU A 71 12.61 -3.30 -5.22
C LEU A 71 12.86 -2.85 -6.67
N LYS A 72 11.80 -2.72 -7.47
CA LYS A 72 11.92 -2.49 -8.92
C LYS A 72 12.02 -1.02 -9.30
N TYR A 73 11.34 -0.12 -8.59
CA TYR A 73 11.25 1.30 -8.97
C TYR A 73 12.03 2.23 -8.05
N LEU A 74 12.11 1.93 -6.74
CA LEU A 74 12.87 2.75 -5.79
C LEU A 74 14.31 2.24 -5.58
N GLY A 75 14.67 1.09 -6.15
CA GLY A 75 16.02 0.52 -6.04
C GLY A 75 16.41 0.07 -4.63
N ILE A 76 15.43 -0.16 -3.74
CA ILE A 76 15.68 -0.58 -2.37
C ILE A 76 15.98 -2.07 -2.37
N GLY A 77 17.24 -2.46 -2.13
CA GLY A 77 17.66 -3.87 -2.14
C GLY A 77 16.97 -4.76 -1.11
N ASN A 78 16.46 -4.19 -0.01
CA ASN A 78 15.64 -4.87 0.97
C ASN A 78 14.46 -3.99 1.41
N ALA A 79 13.25 -4.29 0.93
CA ALA A 79 12.05 -3.50 1.28
C ALA A 79 11.64 -3.62 2.76
N ASP A 80 12.08 -4.66 3.48
CA ASP A 80 11.70 -4.88 4.88
C ASP A 80 12.28 -3.80 5.82
N ILE A 81 13.29 -3.03 5.38
CA ILE A 81 13.83 -1.87 6.12
C ILE A 81 12.77 -0.78 6.39
N LEU A 82 11.69 -0.78 5.61
CA LEU A 82 10.57 0.16 5.78
C LEU A 82 9.66 -0.23 6.94
N LEU A 83 9.68 -1.50 7.37
CA LEU A 83 8.89 -1.98 8.51
C LEU A 83 9.36 -1.37 9.83
N ASP A 84 10.63 -0.98 9.91
CA ASP A 84 11.21 -0.27 11.05
C ASP A 84 10.70 1.16 11.20
N ARG A 85 9.92 1.66 10.21
CA ARG A 85 9.36 3.02 10.16
C ARG A 85 10.40 4.13 10.21
N ASN A 86 11.67 3.80 9.99
CA ASN A 86 12.73 4.78 9.86
C ASN A 86 12.67 5.44 8.48
N PRO A 87 13.00 6.74 8.37
CA PRO A 87 13.11 7.41 7.09
C PRO A 87 14.35 6.92 6.34
N HIS A 88 14.19 6.66 5.04
CA HIS A 88 15.27 6.23 4.14
C HIS A 88 15.36 7.19 2.96
N THR A 89 16.58 7.54 2.54
CA THR A 89 16.77 8.35 1.33
C THR A 89 16.89 7.43 0.13
N VAL A 90 16.11 7.70 -0.91
CA VAL A 90 16.17 6.99 -2.20
C VAL A 90 16.13 8.00 -3.33
N ILE A 91 16.52 7.58 -4.52
CA ILE A 91 16.42 8.41 -5.73
C ILE A 91 14.98 8.30 -6.24
N ASP A 92 14.34 9.44 -6.46
CA ASP A 92 13.02 9.48 -7.09
C ASP A 92 13.13 9.11 -8.57
N PRO A 93 12.46 8.05 -9.05
CA PRO A 93 12.49 7.70 -10.47
C PRO A 93 11.87 8.76 -11.38
N LYS A 94 11.06 9.69 -10.86
CA LYS A 94 10.43 10.74 -11.67
C LYS A 94 11.32 11.96 -11.87
N THR A 95 11.96 12.42 -10.80
CA THR A 95 12.74 13.67 -10.79
C THR A 95 14.24 13.41 -10.78
N TYR A 96 14.68 12.17 -10.54
CA TYR A 96 16.07 11.77 -10.29
C TYR A 96 16.73 12.52 -9.12
N GLY A 97 15.93 13.17 -8.27
CA GLY A 97 16.38 13.83 -7.05
C GLY A 97 16.31 12.93 -5.83
N ASP A 98 16.98 13.34 -4.75
CA ASP A 98 16.90 12.65 -3.47
C ASP A 98 15.52 12.88 -2.83
N ILE A 99 14.83 11.79 -2.50
CA ILE A 99 13.59 11.82 -1.73
C ILE A 99 13.74 11.00 -0.45
N THR A 100 13.08 11.43 0.61
CA THR A 100 12.99 10.66 1.84
C THR A 100 11.67 9.89 1.85
N ILE A 101 11.74 8.58 2.04
CA ILE A 101 10.58 7.69 2.12
C ILE A 101 10.47 7.08 3.50
N ARG A 102 9.24 6.83 3.95
CA ARG A 102 8.96 6.17 5.23
C ARG A 102 7.61 5.47 5.19
N LEU A 103 7.50 4.32 5.86
CA LEU A 103 6.19 3.73 6.14
C LEU A 103 5.52 4.44 7.32
N ASN A 104 4.34 5.00 7.09
CA ASN A 104 3.61 5.72 8.13
C ASN A 104 2.82 4.77 9.05
N ALA A 105 2.20 5.31 10.10
CA ALA A 105 1.44 4.50 11.06
C ALA A 105 0.24 3.77 10.43
N SER A 106 -0.26 4.26 9.29
CA SER A 106 -1.33 3.63 8.52
C SER A 106 -0.85 2.56 7.52
N GLY A 107 0.47 2.27 7.48
CA GLY A 107 1.05 1.31 6.54
C GLY A 107 1.25 1.84 5.12
N LYS A 108 1.09 3.14 4.90
CA LYS A 108 1.29 3.77 3.59
C LYS A 108 2.70 4.36 3.47
N LEU A 109 3.19 4.43 2.24
CA LEU A 109 4.45 5.07 1.93
C LEU A 109 4.26 6.60 1.92
N ASP A 110 4.91 7.31 2.84
CA ASP A 110 5.05 8.76 2.80
C ASP A 110 6.33 9.11 2.04
N THR A 111 6.25 10.09 1.14
CA THR A 111 7.39 10.66 0.42
C THR A 111 7.56 12.14 0.80
N ILE A 112 8.77 12.55 1.17
CA ILE A 112 9.12 13.95 1.47
C ILE A 112 10.24 14.34 0.50
N PRO A 113 9.98 15.26 -0.45
CA PRO A 113 11.02 15.79 -1.32
C PRO A 113 12.03 16.60 -0.50
N LYS A 114 13.32 16.48 -0.82
CA LYS A 114 14.40 17.31 -0.25
C LYS A 114 14.67 18.54 -1.10
#